data_AF-A0A933CRK6-F1
#
_entry.id   AF-A0A933CRK6-F1
#
_cell.length_a   1.000
_cell.length_b   1.000
_cell.length_c   1.000
_cell.angle_alpha   90.00
_cell.angle_beta   90.00
_cell.angle_gamma   90.00
#
_symmetry.space_group_name_H-M   'P 1'
#
loop_
_entity.id
_entity.type
_entity.pdbx_description
1 polymer ?
#
loop_
_entity_poly.entity_id
_entity_poly.type
_entity_poly.pdbx_seq_one_letter_code
_entity_poly.pdbx_strand_id
1 'polypeptide(L)'
;MSTSTGSGNFKRPRWVWVIFGFYLLSVGWTLLSFALVFSGAIPMNAAQQEYFASLGVLDYISSIGVGLISIWAAVLLFRLRKSAAPAFGLALALNTGLTLVHLLTKNWAEALGGSGLVGAFLGWVTLGCVFLYTRRLRRRGLLA
;
A
#
# COMPACT_ATOMS: atom_id res chain seq x y z
N MET A 1 38.57 -27.41 20.10
CA MET A 1 37.23 -27.81 20.55
C MET A 1 36.69 -26.73 21.48
N SER A 2 35.91 -25.78 20.94
CA SER A 2 34.98 -24.90 21.64
C SER A 2 34.38 -23.91 20.63
N THR A 3 33.35 -24.37 19.92
CA THR A 3 32.49 -23.55 19.08
C THR A 3 31.70 -22.58 19.97
N SER A 4 32.09 -21.30 20.01
CA SER A 4 31.23 -20.27 20.57
C SER A 4 30.06 -20.05 19.60
N THR A 5 28.93 -20.65 19.94
CA THR A 5 27.62 -20.37 19.36
C THR A 5 27.25 -18.91 19.68
N GLY A 6 27.76 -17.99 18.86
CA GLY A 6 27.18 -16.67 18.75
C GLY A 6 25.73 -16.86 18.32
N SER A 7 24.81 -16.74 19.27
CA SER A 7 23.38 -16.58 19.03
C SER A 7 23.20 -15.26 18.29
N GLY A 8 23.50 -15.30 16.99
CA GLY A 8 23.13 -14.28 16.03
C GLY A 8 21.62 -14.24 16.06
N ASN A 9 21.06 -13.42 16.96
CA ASN A 9 19.69 -13.01 16.88
C ASN A 9 19.50 -12.54 15.44
N PHE A 10 18.81 -13.34 14.61
CA PHE A 10 18.28 -12.89 13.33
C PHE A 10 17.19 -11.86 13.66
N LYS A 11 17.61 -10.71 14.20
CA LYS A 11 16.77 -9.57 14.51
C LYS A 11 16.20 -9.14 13.18
N ARG A 12 14.92 -9.46 12.96
CA ARG A 12 14.15 -8.97 11.82
C ARG A 12 14.45 -7.47 11.71
N PRO A 13 14.93 -6.98 10.55
CA PRO A 13 15.41 -5.60 10.44
C PRO A 13 14.33 -4.65 10.95
N ARG A 14 14.68 -3.70 11.83
CA ARG A 14 13.71 -2.81 12.51
C ARG A 14 12.72 -2.16 11.54
N TRP A 15 13.19 -1.77 10.35
CA TRP A 15 12.36 -1.19 9.29
C TRP A 15 11.25 -2.10 8.77
N VAL A 16 11.42 -3.43 8.81
CA VAL A 16 10.38 -4.38 8.38
C VAL A 16 9.17 -4.32 9.31
N TRP A 17 9.39 -4.15 10.62
CA TRP A 17 8.30 -3.94 11.58
C TRP A 17 7.58 -2.61 11.35
N VAL A 18 8.35 -1.54 11.09
CA VAL A 18 7.78 -0.22 10.79
C VAL A 18 6.92 -0.26 9.53
N ILE A 19 7.41 -0.89 8.45
CA ILE A 19 6.68 -1.03 7.19
C ILE A 19 5.41 -1.87 7.39
N PHE A 20 5.51 -2.99 8.12
CA PHE A 20 4.35 -3.84 8.38
C PHE A 20 3.28 -3.10 9.20
N GLY A 21 3.67 -2.45 10.30
CA GLY A 21 2.75 -1.66 11.12
C GLY A 21 2.12 -0.50 10.35
N PHE A 22 2.91 0.19 9.52
CA PHE A 22 2.42 1.25 8.65
C PHE A 22 1.36 0.75 7.67
N TYR A 23 1.60 -0.36 6.95
CA TYR A 23 0.62 -0.91 6.01
C TYR A 23 -0.64 -1.40 6.71
N LEU A 24 -0.52 -2.01 7.89
CA LEU A 24 -1.65 -2.49 8.67
C LEU A 24 -2.53 -1.31 9.15
N LEU A 25 -1.90 -0.25 9.66
CA LEU A 25 -2.60 0.98 10.03
C LEU A 25 -3.23 1.66 8.82
N SER A 26 -2.52 1.74 7.69
CA SER A 26 -3.00 2.38 6.46
C SER A 26 -4.22 1.68 5.87
N VAL A 27 -4.25 0.35 5.88
CA VAL A 27 -5.43 -0.42 5.44
C VAL A 27 -6.58 -0.26 6.43
N GLY A 28 -6.30 -0.34 7.74
CA GLY A 28 -7.32 -0.13 8.76
C GLY A 28 -7.96 1.27 8.65
N TRP A 29 -7.15 2.29 8.43
CA TRP A 29 -7.61 3.66 8.21
C TRP A 29 -8.45 3.80 6.94
N THR A 30 -8.02 3.16 5.84
CA THR A 30 -8.77 3.14 4.58
C THR A 30 -10.14 2.48 4.77
N LEU A 31 -10.20 1.31 5.42
CA LEU A 31 -11.45 0.61 5.69
C LEU A 31 -12.38 1.43 6.59
N LEU A 32 -11.84 2.05 7.64
CA LEU A 32 -12.60 2.95 8.51
C LEU A 32 -13.16 4.14 7.72
N SER A 33 -12.36 4.75 6.85
CA SER A 33 -12.79 5.87 6.00
C SER A 33 -13.94 5.44 5.08
N PHE A 34 -13.84 4.28 4.43
CA PHE A 34 -14.94 3.74 3.64
C PHE A 34 -16.19 3.48 4.48
N ALA A 35 -16.05 2.87 5.66
CA ALA A 35 -17.17 2.60 6.55
C ALA A 35 -17.88 3.89 6.99
N LEU A 36 -17.14 4.94 7.33
CA LEU A 36 -17.69 6.24 7.71
C LEU A 36 -18.44 6.91 6.55
N VAL A 37 -17.88 6.86 5.34
CA VAL A 37 -18.53 7.38 4.13
C VAL A 37 -19.82 6.60 3.83
N PHE A 38 -19.78 5.27 3.82
CA PHE A 38 -20.96 4.44 3.55
C PHE A 38 -22.03 4.52 4.66
N SER A 39 -21.64 4.79 5.90
CA SER A 39 -22.58 5.01 7.00
C SER A 39 -23.30 6.36 6.94
N GLY A 40 -22.87 7.27 6.05
CA GLY A 40 -23.39 8.64 5.96
C GLY A 40 -22.91 9.56 7.08
N ALA A 41 -22.00 9.11 7.95
CA ALA A 41 -21.45 9.91 9.04
C ALA A 41 -20.58 11.08 8.54
N ILE A 42 -20.00 10.95 7.34
CA ILE A 42 -19.24 12.02 6.68
C ILE A 42 -20.06 12.55 5.50
N PRO A 43 -20.50 13.82 5.55
CA PRO A 43 -21.24 14.41 4.43
C PRO A 43 -20.32 14.55 3.22
N MET A 44 -20.78 14.03 2.09
CA MET A 44 -20.05 14.10 0.81
C MET A 44 -20.48 15.36 0.06
N ASN A 45 -19.51 16.09 -0.51
CA ASN A 45 -19.82 17.20 -1.40
C ASN A 45 -20.35 16.68 -2.76
N ALA A 46 -20.88 17.57 -3.60
CA ALA A 46 -21.46 17.17 -4.90
C ALA A 46 -20.44 16.44 -5.81
N ALA A 47 -19.19 16.91 -5.87
CA ALA A 47 -18.14 16.29 -6.67
C ALA A 47 -17.76 14.88 -6.19
N GLN A 48 -17.79 14.64 -4.87
CA GLN A 48 -17.58 13.32 -4.28
C GLN A 48 -18.75 12.39 -4.61
N GLN A 49 -19.98 12.85 -4.48
CA GLN A 49 -21.15 12.03 -4.80
C GLN A 49 -21.13 11.58 -6.28
N GLU A 50 -20.81 12.49 -7.19
CA GLU A 50 -20.70 12.19 -8.62
C GLU A 50 -19.54 11.22 -8.91
N TYR A 51 -18.40 11.39 -8.25
CA TYR A 51 -17.29 10.44 -8.34
C TYR A 51 -17.68 9.03 -7.86
N PHE A 52 -18.27 8.91 -6.67
CA PHE A 52 -18.66 7.61 -6.14
C PHE A 52 -19.80 6.96 -6.96
N ALA A 53 -20.68 7.75 -7.55
CA ALA A 53 -21.69 7.27 -8.50
C ALA A 53 -21.07 6.79 -9.83
N SER A 54 -19.96 7.38 -10.26
CA SER A 54 -19.21 6.94 -11.44
C SER A 54 -18.39 5.66 -11.22
N LEU A 55 -18.21 5.22 -9.96
CA LEU A 55 -17.48 4.00 -9.63
C LEU A 55 -18.36 2.77 -9.84
N GLY A 56 -17.91 1.87 -10.71
CA GLY A 56 -18.49 0.56 -10.89
C GLY A 56 -17.91 -0.46 -9.91
N VAL A 57 -18.52 -1.63 -9.85
CA VAL A 57 -18.07 -2.76 -9.02
C VAL A 57 -16.60 -3.13 -9.29
N LEU A 58 -16.15 -3.01 -10.54
CA LEU A 58 -14.76 -3.30 -10.93
C LEU A 58 -13.76 -2.34 -10.28
N ASP A 59 -14.11 -1.07 -10.07
CA ASP A 59 -13.21 -0.10 -9.43
C ASP A 59 -13.00 -0.44 -7.95
N TYR A 60 -14.07 -0.85 -7.27
CA TYR A 60 -14.00 -1.30 -5.88
C TYR A 60 -13.19 -2.60 -5.76
N ILE A 61 -13.44 -3.58 -6.63
CA ILE A 61 -12.67 -4.83 -6.66
C ILE A 61 -11.18 -4.54 -6.91
N SER A 62 -10.87 -3.65 -7.86
CA SER A 62 -9.50 -3.27 -8.18
C SER A 62 -8.81 -2.58 -7.00
N SER A 63 -9.50 -1.66 -6.33
CA SER A 63 -8.99 -0.95 -5.16
C SER A 63 -8.72 -1.90 -3.98
N ILE A 64 -9.67 -2.78 -3.68
CA ILE A 64 -9.53 -3.82 -2.65
C ILE A 64 -8.38 -4.77 -3.03
N GLY A 65 -8.31 -5.19 -4.28
CA GLY A 65 -7.25 -6.06 -4.81
C GLY A 65 -5.85 -5.46 -4.62
N VAL A 66 -5.67 -4.17 -4.93
CA VAL A 66 -4.40 -3.47 -4.68
C VAL A 66 -4.06 -3.41 -3.19
N GLY A 67 -5.05 -3.18 -2.33
CA GLY A 67 -4.89 -3.23 -0.88
C GLY A 67 -4.41 -4.60 -0.41
N LEU A 68 -5.07 -5.67 -0.86
CA LEU A 68 -4.71 -7.06 -0.52
C LEU A 68 -3.31 -7.43 -1.01
N ILE A 69 -2.94 -7.06 -2.24
CA ILE A 69 -1.58 -7.28 -2.77
C ILE A 69 -0.55 -6.52 -1.95
N SER A 70 -0.86 -5.30 -1.51
CA SER A 70 0.06 -4.49 -0.69
C SER A 70 0.27 -5.11 0.69
N ILE A 71 -0.79 -5.61 1.34
CA ILE A 71 -0.68 -6.36 2.60
C ILE A 71 0.11 -7.65 2.39
N TRP A 72 -0.19 -8.40 1.33
CA TRP A 72 0.51 -9.63 1.01
C TRP A 72 2.00 -9.38 0.78
N ALA A 73 2.36 -8.32 0.05
CA ALA A 73 3.74 -7.87 -0.12
C ALA A 73 4.41 -7.49 1.21
N ALA A 74 3.70 -6.77 2.09
CA ALA A 74 4.18 -6.43 3.43
C ALA A 74 4.39 -7.68 4.31
N VAL A 75 3.51 -8.68 4.24
CA VAL A 75 3.64 -9.97 4.92
C VAL A 75 4.83 -10.76 4.35
N LEU A 76 5.03 -10.76 3.03
CA LEU A 76 6.19 -11.39 2.40
C LEU A 76 7.50 -10.73 2.85
N LEU A 77 7.53 -9.41 2.96
CA LEU A 77 8.68 -8.67 3.51
C LEU A 77 8.89 -8.98 4.99
N PHE A 78 7.82 -9.08 5.77
CA PHE A 78 7.86 -9.49 7.18
C PHE A 78 8.42 -10.90 7.38
N ARG A 79 8.14 -11.80 6.42
CA ARG A 79 8.72 -13.15 6.34
C ARG A 79 10.08 -13.19 5.64
N LEU A 80 10.64 -12.04 5.26
CA LEU A 80 11.91 -11.90 4.53
C LEU A 80 12.00 -12.79 3.27
N ARG A 81 10.89 -12.96 2.54
CA ARG A 81 10.86 -13.76 1.31
C ARG A 81 11.40 -12.96 0.13
N LYS A 82 12.21 -13.58 -0.74
CA LYS A 82 12.68 -12.97 -2.00
C LYS A 82 11.55 -12.47 -2.91
N SER A 83 10.38 -13.10 -2.84
CA SER A 83 9.17 -12.73 -3.58
C SER A 83 8.55 -11.38 -3.15
N ALA A 84 8.99 -10.79 -2.04
CA ALA A 84 8.50 -9.47 -1.61
C ALA A 84 8.83 -8.37 -2.63
N ALA A 85 10.01 -8.43 -3.28
CA ALA A 85 10.43 -7.43 -4.25
C ALA A 85 9.50 -7.35 -5.48
N PRO A 86 9.23 -8.46 -6.22
CA PRO A 86 8.28 -8.41 -7.33
C PRO A 86 6.85 -8.12 -6.86
N ALA A 87 6.44 -8.54 -5.66
CA ALA A 87 5.10 -8.23 -5.14
C ALA A 87 4.89 -6.72 -4.91
N PHE A 88 5.88 -6.02 -4.33
CA PHE A 88 5.82 -4.56 -4.21
C PHE A 88 5.91 -3.85 -5.57
N GLY A 89 6.66 -4.40 -6.53
CA GLY A 89 6.70 -3.87 -7.89
C GLY A 89 5.35 -3.97 -8.60
N LEU A 90 4.66 -5.11 -8.46
CA LEU A 90 3.31 -5.32 -8.99
C LEU A 90 2.30 -4.37 -8.32
N ALA A 91 2.35 -4.25 -6.99
CA ALA A 91 1.51 -3.31 -6.25
C ALA A 91 1.69 -1.87 -6.73
N LEU A 92 2.95 -1.46 -6.99
CA LEU A 92 3.27 -0.14 -7.50
C LEU A 92 2.73 0.09 -8.91
N ALA A 93 2.95 -0.86 -9.82
CA ALA A 93 2.46 -0.77 -11.19
C ALA A 93 0.93 -0.71 -11.25
N LEU A 94 0.24 -1.57 -10.51
CA LEU A 94 -1.22 -1.60 -10.45
C LEU A 94 -1.78 -0.33 -9.81
N ASN A 95 -1.23 0.10 -8.67
CA ASN A 95 -1.69 1.30 -7.99
C ASN A 95 -1.52 2.56 -8.86
N THR A 96 -0.36 2.70 -9.51
CA THR A 96 -0.09 3.83 -10.41
C THR A 96 -1.00 3.78 -11.63
N GLY A 97 -1.15 2.62 -12.28
CA GLY A 97 -1.98 2.46 -13.46
C GLY A 97 -3.45 2.75 -13.19
N LEU A 98 -4.02 2.20 -12.11
CA LEU A 98 -5.40 2.48 -11.71
C LEU A 98 -5.60 3.95 -11.37
N THR A 99 -4.69 4.55 -10.61
CA THR A 99 -4.79 5.97 -10.26
C THR A 99 -4.75 6.87 -11.49
N LEU A 100 -3.90 6.56 -12.47
CA LEU A 100 -3.87 7.28 -13.76
C LEU A 100 -5.17 7.11 -14.54
N VAL A 101 -5.75 5.92 -14.57
CA VAL A 101 -7.06 5.69 -15.20
C VAL A 101 -8.14 6.53 -14.51
N HIS A 102 -8.21 6.54 -13.18
CA HIS A 102 -9.17 7.36 -12.44
C HIS A 102 -8.95 8.87 -12.67
N LEU A 103 -7.69 9.32 -12.72
CA LEU A 103 -7.34 10.70 -13.01
C LEU A 103 -7.82 11.14 -14.40
N LEU A 104 -7.67 10.27 -15.41
CA LEU A 104 -8.03 10.59 -16.80
C LEU A 104 -9.51 10.40 -17.12
N THR A 105 -10.22 9.52 -16.41
CA THR A 105 -11.59 9.10 -16.78
C THR A 105 -12.67 9.56 -15.81
N LYS A 106 -12.35 9.94 -14.56
CA LYS A 106 -13.36 10.14 -13.50
C LYS A 106 -13.26 11.45 -12.72
N ASN A 107 -12.67 12.51 -13.29
CA ASN A 107 -12.48 13.82 -12.61
C ASN A 107 -11.93 13.70 -11.18
N TRP A 108 -11.08 12.69 -10.96
CA TRP A 108 -10.60 12.28 -9.63
C TRP A 108 -9.90 13.42 -8.88
N ALA A 109 -9.23 14.31 -9.60
CA ALA A 109 -8.57 15.49 -9.03
C ALA A 109 -9.56 16.50 -8.41
N GLU A 110 -10.73 16.71 -9.01
CA GLU A 110 -11.78 17.58 -8.46
C GLU A 110 -12.50 16.91 -7.29
N ALA A 111 -12.80 15.61 -7.42
CA ALA A 111 -13.53 14.86 -6.40
C ALA A 111 -12.77 14.73 -5.08
N LEU A 112 -11.45 14.54 -5.15
CA LEU A 112 -10.59 14.36 -3.97
C LEU A 112 -9.90 15.65 -3.50
N GLY A 113 -9.88 16.67 -4.36
CA GLY A 113 -9.18 17.92 -4.12
C GLY A 113 -7.68 17.75 -3.85
N GLY A 114 -7.04 18.83 -3.38
CA GLY A 114 -5.61 18.82 -3.08
C GLY A 114 -5.21 17.77 -2.03
N SER A 115 -6.07 17.49 -1.05
CA SER A 115 -5.80 16.51 0.01
C SER A 115 -5.66 15.08 -0.51
N GLY A 116 -6.50 14.62 -1.44
CA GLY A 116 -6.37 13.27 -1.97
C GLY A 116 -5.23 13.13 -2.98
N LEU A 117 -4.89 14.21 -3.72
CA LEU A 117 -3.66 14.26 -4.53
C LEU A 117 -2.41 14.09 -3.67
N VAL A 118 -2.34 14.82 -2.54
CA VAL A 118 -1.25 14.69 -1.57
C VAL A 118 -1.21 13.28 -0.97
N GLY A 119 -2.38 12.71 -0.65
CA GLY A 119 -2.49 11.33 -0.16
C GLY A 119 -1.94 10.30 -1.14
N ALA A 120 -2.29 10.39 -2.42
CA ALA A 120 -1.78 9.49 -3.45
C ALA A 120 -0.29 9.68 -3.71
N PHE A 121 0.20 10.92 -3.71
CA PHE A 121 1.62 11.20 -3.85
C PHE A 121 2.43 10.60 -2.69
N LEU A 122 1.97 10.78 -1.45
CA LEU A 122 2.57 10.14 -0.27
C LEU A 122 2.51 8.60 -0.36
N GLY A 123 1.40 8.06 -0.88
CA GLY A 123 1.24 6.64 -1.18
C GLY A 123 2.33 6.13 -2.13
N TRP A 124 2.52 6.79 -3.27
CA TRP A 124 3.55 6.43 -4.26
C TRP A 124 4.96 6.56 -3.72
N VAL A 125 5.28 7.65 -3.02
CA VAL A 125 6.59 7.84 -2.38
C VAL A 125 6.87 6.71 -1.40
N THR A 126 5.89 6.38 -0.55
CA THR A 126 6.05 5.30 0.43
C THR A 126 6.25 3.95 -0.25
N LEU A 127 5.43 3.63 -1.25
CA LEU A 127 5.53 2.37 -2.00
C LEU A 127 6.88 2.26 -2.73
N GLY A 128 7.35 3.36 -3.32
CA GLY A 128 8.67 3.46 -3.95
C GLY A 128 9.81 3.24 -2.96
N CYS A 129 9.76 3.90 -1.79
CA CYS A 129 10.73 3.71 -0.71
C CYS A 129 10.78 2.25 -0.24
N VAL A 130 9.62 1.62 -0.05
CA VAL A 130 9.51 0.22 0.38
C VAL A 130 10.02 -0.74 -0.69
N PHE A 131 9.73 -0.48 -1.97
CA PHE A 131 10.26 -1.26 -3.08
C PHE A 131 11.80 -1.18 -3.15
N LEU A 132 12.38 0.03 -3.06
CA LEU A 132 13.83 0.24 -3.05
C LEU A 132 14.49 -0.43 -1.83
N TYR A 133 13.88 -0.31 -0.65
CA TYR A 133 14.34 -0.96 0.57
C TYR A 133 14.35 -2.49 0.43
N THR A 134 13.26 -3.06 -0.09
CA THR A 134 13.13 -4.51 -0.32
C THR A 134 14.15 -5.00 -1.36
N ARG A 135 14.38 -4.23 -2.43
CA ARG A 135 15.42 -4.52 -3.43
C ARG A 135 16.82 -4.47 -2.83
N ARG A 136 17.10 -3.52 -1.93
CA ARG A 136 18.35 -3.42 -1.19
C ARG A 136 18.55 -4.63 -0.25
N LEU A 137 17.51 -5.07 0.45
CA LEU A 137 17.54 -6.30 1.26
C LEU A 137 17.83 -7.54 0.43
N ARG A 138 17.18 -7.65 -0.74
CA ARG A 138 17.42 -8.76 -1.69
C ARG A 138 18.88 -8.81 -2.15
N ARG A 139 19.45 -7.67 -2.52
CA ARG A 139 20.86 -7.56 -2.96
C ARG A 139 21.85 -7.89 -1.84
N ARG A 140 21.47 -7.70 -0.57
CA ARG A 140 22.28 -8.03 0.61
C ARG A 140 22.17 -9.50 1.05
N GLY A 141 21.39 -10.34 0.35
CA GLY A 141 21.20 -11.75 0.70
C GLY A 141 20.41 -11.98 2.00
N LEU A 142 19.78 -10.93 2.56
CA LEU A 142 19.00 -11.02 3.80
C LEU A 142 17.58 -11.55 3.59
N LEU A 143 17.15 -11.71 2.33
CA LEU A 143 15.90 -12.37 1.99
C LEU A 143 16.19 -13.85 1.71
N ALA A 144 15.50 -14.74 2.43
CA ALA A 144 15.58 -16.19 2.26
C ALA A 144 14.90 -16.64 0.96
#